data_AF-A0A7X9YIY7-F1
#
_entry.id   AF-A0A7X9YIY7-F1
#
_cell.length_a   1.000
_cell.length_b   1.000
_cell.length_c   1.000
_cell.angle_alpha   90.00
_cell.angle_beta   90.00
_cell.angle_gamma   90.00
#
_symmetry.space_group_name_H-M   'P 1'
#
loop_
_entity.id
_entity.type
_entity.pdbx_description
1 polymer ?
#
loop_
_entity_poly.entity_id
_entity_poly.type
_entity_poly.pdbx_seq_one_letter_code
_entity_poly.pdbx_strand_id
1 'polypeptide(L)' 'MNEILFRQLDRLESVDRTDAEAMRAEIARSKAVQQVAGKVIENGRLVLDVAKAGVAAGEAVKLPKGLLGE' A
#
# COMPACT_ATOMS: atom_id res chain seq x y z
N MET A 1 4.11 -7.17 7.96
CA MET A 1 4.14 -5.85 7.25
C MET A 1 5.54 -5.23 7.24
N ASN A 2 6.26 -5.23 8.37
CA ASN A 2 7.61 -4.65 8.47
C ASN A 2 8.66 -5.33 7.55
N GLU A 3 8.58 -6.66 7.41
CA GLU A 3 9.47 -7.45 6.54
C GLU A 3 9.42 -7.06 5.05
N ILE A 4 8.30 -6.53 4.56
CA ILE A 4 8.18 -6.13 3.16
C ILE A 4 8.97 -4.84 2.94
N LEU A 5 8.92 -3.91 3.89
CA LEU A 5 9.66 -2.66 3.84
C LEU A 5 11.16 -2.92 3.88
N PHE A 6 11.62 -3.77 4.81
CA PHE A 6 13.03 -4.16 4.86
C PHE A 6 13.49 -4.84 3.58
N ARG A 7 12.68 -5.72 2.98
CA ARG A 7 12.98 -6.30 1.65
C ARG A 7 13.07 -5.27 0.53
N GLN A 8 12.31 -4.17 0.58
CA GLN A 8 12.44 -3.09 -0.39
C GLN A 8 13.75 -2.31 -0.18
N LEU A 9 14.15 -2.08 1.07
CA LEU A 9 15.41 -1.41 1.43
C LEU A 9 16.62 -2.24 1.02
N ASP A 10 16.64 -3.53 1.36
CA ASP A 10 17.72 -4.46 0.98
C ASP A 10 17.91 -4.49 -0.55
N ARG A 11 16.79 -4.49 -1.29
CA ARG A 11 16.84 -4.45 -2.76
C ARG A 11 17.42 -3.12 -3.25
N LEU A 12 16.97 -1.99 -2.70
CA LEU A 12 17.46 -0.67 -3.09
C LEU A 12 18.97 -0.53 -2.83
N GLU A 13 19.45 -1.06 -1.71
CA GLU A 13 20.87 -1.08 -1.37
C GLU A 13 21.70 -2.02 -2.26
N SER A 14 21.09 -3.10 -2.75
CA SER A 14 21.73 -4.06 -3.66
C SER A 14 21.91 -3.55 -5.10
N VAL A 15 21.28 -2.43 -5.48
CA VAL A 15 21.41 -1.86 -6.82
C VAL A 15 22.78 -1.22 -6.99
N ASP A 16 23.48 -1.62 -8.04
CA ASP A 16 24.73 -0.97 -8.45
C ASP A 16 24.46 0.50 -8.79
N ARG A 17 25.08 1.38 -8.01
CA ARG A 17 24.92 2.84 -8.13
C ARG A 17 25.66 3.41 -9.34
N THR A 18 26.58 2.66 -9.92
CA THR A 18 27.34 3.05 -11.10
C THR A 18 26.60 2.73 -12.40
N ASP A 19 25.63 1.80 -12.35
CA ASP A 19 24.73 1.49 -13.45
C ASP A 19 23.49 2.41 -13.43
N ALA A 20 23.53 3.43 -14.28
CA ALA A 20 22.48 4.43 -14.39
C ALA A 20 21.13 3.84 -14.86
N GLU A 21 21.12 2.80 -15.69
CA GLU A 21 19.89 2.19 -16.19
C GLU A 21 19.27 1.29 -15.12
N ALA A 22 20.07 0.49 -14.41
CA ALA A 22 19.61 -0.28 -13.26
C ALA A 22 19.01 0.63 -12.17
N MET A 23 19.66 1.76 -11.88
CA MET A 23 19.15 2.74 -10.92
C MET A 23 17.82 3.36 -11.37
N ARG A 24 17.69 3.74 -12.66
CA ARG A 24 16.44 4.28 -13.21
C ARG A 24 15.30 3.26 -13.14
N ALA A 25 15.57 2.01 -13.48
CA ALA A 25 14.59 0.93 -13.40
C ALA A 25 14.10 0.71 -11.96
N GLU A 26 15.00 0.76 -10.98
CA GLU A 26 14.64 0.60 -9.57
C GLU A 26 13.83 1.77 -9.02
N ILE A 27 14.17 3.01 -9.41
CA ILE A 27 13.39 4.20 -9.07
C ILE A 27 11.97 4.09 -9.65
N ALA A 28 11.83 3.65 -10.90
CA ALA A 28 10.53 3.48 -11.55
C ALA A 28 9.68 2.41 -10.84
N ARG A 29 10.28 1.27 -10.47
CA ARG A 29 9.63 0.23 -9.67
C ARG A 29 9.15 0.77 -8.32
N SER A 30 10.05 1.44 -7.59
CA SER A 30 9.74 1.96 -6.25
C SER A 30 8.56 2.94 -6.28
N LYS A 31 8.50 3.81 -7.30
CA LYS A 31 7.36 4.69 -7.54
C LYS A 31 6.07 3.92 -7.83
N ALA A 32 6.13 2.89 -8.68
CA ALA A 32 4.96 2.08 -9.00
C ALA A 32 4.41 1.34 -7.77
N VAL A 33 5.29 0.75 -6.95
CA VAL A 33 4.91 0.10 -5.69
C VAL A 33 4.26 1.10 -4.73
N GLN A 34 4.85 2.28 -4.57
CA GLN A 34 4.28 3.33 -3.71
C GLN A 34 2.90 3.77 -4.20
N GLN A 35 2.70 3.93 -5.51
CA GLN A 35 1.40 4.30 -6.07
C GLN A 35 0.34 3.23 -5.82
N VAL A 36 0.66 1.96 -6.03
CA VAL A 36 -0.28 0.85 -5.78
C VAL A 36 -0.62 0.76 -4.30
N ALA A 37 0.39 0.83 -3.42
CA ALA A 37 0.19 0.81 -1.98
C ALA A 37 -0.68 1.99 -1.51
N GLY A 38 -0.43 3.20 -2.04
CA GLY A 38 -1.24 4.38 -1.77
C GLY A 38 -2.71 4.17 -2.12
N LYS A 39 -3.00 3.67 -3.33
CA LYS A 39 -4.38 3.37 -3.76
C LYS A 39 -5.08 2.33 -2.90
N VAL A 40 -4.36 1.30 -2.44
CA VAL A 40 -4.92 0.29 -1.52
C VAL A 40 -5.31 0.92 -0.18
N ILE A 41 -4.45 1.78 0.37
CA ILE A 41 -4.73 2.50 1.61
C ILE A 41 -5.91 3.48 1.44
N GLU A 42 -5.94 4.23 0.34
CA GLU A 42 -7.05 5.14 0.01
C GLU A 42 -8.38 4.41 -0.07
N ASN A 43 -8.42 3.26 -0.76
CA ASN A 43 -9.61 2.40 -0.82
C ASN A 43 -10.01 1.91 0.57
N GLY A 44 -9.06 1.45 1.38
CA GLY A 44 -9.34 1.01 2.75
C GLY A 44 -9.91 2.12 3.61
N ARG A 45 -9.38 3.35 3.48
CA ARG A 45 -9.89 4.54 4.16
C ARG A 45 -11.29 4.90 3.71
N LEU A 46 -11.56 4.87 2.41
CA LEU A 46 -12.89 5.14 1.86
C LEU A 46 -13.92 4.13 2.41
N VAL A 47 -13.59 2.84 2.44
CA VAL A 47 -14.50 1.82 2.99
C VAL A 47 -14.73 2.04 4.48
N LEU A 48 -13.68 2.39 5.24
CA LEU A 48 -13.82 2.72 6.66
C LEU A 48 -14.71 3.95 6.88
N ASP A 49 -14.58 4.98 6.05
CA ASP A 49 -15.37 6.20 6.14
C ASP A 49 -16.84 5.93 5.82
N VAL A 50 -17.12 5.11 4.80
CA VAL A 50 -18.48 4.61 4.50
C VAL A 50 -19.04 3.81 5.67
N ALA A 51 -18.24 2.94 6.28
CA ALA A 51 -18.68 2.17 7.44
C ALA A 51 -19.01 3.03 8.65
N LYS A 52 -18.21 4.06 8.94
CA LYS A 52 -18.51 5.04 9.99
C LYS A 52 -19.80 5.79 9.71
N ALA A 53 -20.03 6.20 8.46
CA ALA A 53 -21.25 6.87 8.04
C ALA A 53 -22.49 5.98 8.19
N GLY A 54 -22.41 4.71 7.77
CA GLY A 54 -23.50 3.75 7.92
C GLY A 54 -23.85 3.46 9.39
N VAL A 55 -22.84 3.30 10.25
CA VAL A 55 -23.06 3.16 11.71
C VAL A 55 -23.71 4.41 12.30
N ALA A 56 -23.27 5.62 11.92
CA ALA A 56 -23.86 6.86 12.37
C ALA A 56 -25.32 7.05 11.90
N ALA A 57 -25.67 6.47 10.75
CA ALA A 57 -27.02 6.47 10.20
C ALA A 57 -27.93 5.34 10.77
N GLY A 58 -27.40 4.48 11.64
CA GLY A 58 -28.14 3.35 12.23
C GLY A 58 -28.28 2.13 11.31
N GLU A 59 -27.49 2.05 10.24
CA GLU A 59 -27.47 0.91 9.32
C GLU A 59 -26.49 -0.19 9.77
N ALA A 60 -26.87 -1.46 9.57
CA ALA A 60 -26.00 -2.60 9.78
C ALA A 60 -24.96 -2.69 8.65
N VAL A 61 -23.77 -2.14 8.86
CA VAL A 61 -22.71 -2.11 7.85
C VAL A 61 -22.08 -3.49 7.66
N LYS A 62 -22.15 -4.02 6.43
CA LYS A 62 -21.33 -5.17 6.00
C LYS A 62 -19.97 -4.68 5.52
N LEU A 63 -18.96 -4.81 6.38
CA LEU A 63 -17.56 -4.55 6.01
C LEU A 63 -17.01 -5.70 5.14
N PRO A 64 -16.26 -5.40 4.06
CA PRO A 64 -15.54 -6.42 3.30
C PRO A 64 -14.52 -7.14 4.19
N LYS A 65 -14.48 -8.49 4.11
CA LYS A 65 -13.65 -9.35 4.99
C LYS A 65 -12.16 -8.97 5.04
N GLY A 66 -11.61 -8.43 3.95
CA GLY A 66 -10.21 -8.00 3.89
C GLY A 66 -9.84 -6.80 4.78
N LEU A 67 -10.82 -6.10 5.38
CA LEU A 67 -10.60 -5.02 6.35
C LEU A 67 -10.73 -5.46 7.80
N LEU A 68 -11.27 -6.65 8.04
CA LEU A 68 -11.50 -7.18 9.39
C LEU A 68 -10.32 -7.94 9.95
N GLY A 69 -9.25 -8.14 9.17
CA GLY A 69 -8.06 -8.85 9.61
C GLY A 69 -8.38 -10.30 10.00
N GLU A 70 -8.77 -11.11 9.03
CA GLU A 70 -8.72 -12.57 9.11
C GLU A 70 -7.65 -13.10 8.15
#